data_AF-A0A563EHD2-F1
#
_entry.id   AF-A0A563EHD2-F1
#
_cell.length_a   1.000
_cell.length_b   1.000
_cell.length_c   1.000
_cell.angle_alpha   90.00
_cell.angle_beta   90.00
_cell.angle_gamma   90.00
#
_symmetry.space_group_name_H-M   'P 1'
#
loop_
_entity.id
_entity.type
_entity.pdbx_description
1 polymer ?
#
loop_
_entity_poly.entity_id
_entity_poly.type
_entity_poly.pdbx_seq_one_letter_code
_entity_poly.pdbx_strand_id
1 'polypeptide(L)'
;MTTGSDAVRPHQVAAAATNADLPTDETGTRAGTPQLDQESEMLWQEGLPPDAMILAPALAATPMPHPEQGWAILVLAVDVLDDTDPDREGEVALFAGCWLPEQPAAHLCDGDLVLVLTEPDDDPFQDDCDDRVDVEMLLAHRNRWQRVGEWPALDARWPWIVAPTAAAVMSLHTDATEVAAHHASVAPPSARPFHGWGGNIGIVDLVTAGLVQPGEEFIWDRPGHGARHTARIQPDGTLLLVDGRTFVNPSGAITALGGRHQNGWTAWKRTADGRALGDLRAALRAQRGLPIEPRRR
;
A
#
# COMPACT_ATOMS: atom_id res chain seq x y z
N MET A 1 -24.86 64.31 12.22
CA MET A 1 -24.17 65.38 11.47
C MET A 1 -24.96 65.62 10.20
N THR A 2 -25.17 66.87 9.81
CA THR A 2 -26.27 67.30 8.94
C THR A 2 -25.85 67.53 7.48
N THR A 3 -26.58 66.87 6.55
CA THR A 3 -27.15 67.37 5.27
C THR A 3 -26.36 68.34 4.37
N GLY A 4 -26.36 68.04 3.06
CA GLY A 4 -26.17 69.02 1.97
C GLY A 4 -25.42 68.39 0.78
N SER A 5 -26.09 67.97 -0.31
CA SER A 5 -26.49 68.77 -1.51
C SER A 5 -25.26 69.21 -2.32
N ASP A 6 -25.09 68.85 -3.60
CA ASP A 6 -26.00 69.17 -4.71
C ASP A 6 -25.86 68.22 -5.92
N ALA A 7 -26.83 68.31 -6.85
CA ALA A 7 -26.90 67.54 -8.08
C ALA A 7 -26.40 68.33 -9.31
N VAL A 8 -25.55 67.71 -10.14
CA VAL A 8 -25.36 68.10 -11.55
C VAL A 8 -25.19 66.86 -12.44
N ARG A 9 -26.11 66.69 -13.39
CA ARG A 9 -25.88 66.11 -14.73
C ARG A 9 -25.92 67.31 -15.70
N PRO A 10 -25.29 67.32 -16.91
CA PRO A 10 -25.38 66.18 -17.85
C PRO A 10 -24.26 66.03 -18.93
N HIS A 11 -24.50 65.07 -19.84
CA HIS A 11 -24.04 64.96 -21.24
C HIS A 11 -22.63 65.43 -21.68
N GLN A 12 -21.86 64.49 -22.25
CA GLN A 12 -21.33 64.69 -23.61
C GLN A 12 -21.24 63.35 -24.38
N VAL A 13 -21.17 63.44 -25.72
CA VAL A 13 -21.50 62.37 -26.69
C VAL A 13 -20.38 62.24 -27.73
N ALA A 14 -20.25 61.03 -28.32
CA ALA A 14 -19.49 60.72 -29.55
C ALA A 14 -17.94 60.71 -29.44
N ALA A 15 -17.19 59.91 -30.22
CA ALA A 15 -17.52 58.89 -31.23
C ALA A 15 -16.32 57.96 -31.53
N ALA A 16 -16.59 56.82 -32.22
CA ALA A 16 -15.66 56.00 -33.03
C ALA A 16 -14.48 55.30 -32.29
N ALA A 17 -13.98 54.11 -32.64
CA ALA A 17 -14.44 52.96 -33.47
C ALA A 17 -13.60 51.72 -32.99
N THR A 18 -13.73 50.47 -33.44
CA THR A 18 -14.36 49.81 -34.61
C THR A 18 -14.81 48.38 -34.21
N ASN A 19 -15.64 47.70 -35.00
CA ASN A 19 -15.88 46.25 -34.84
C ASN A 19 -14.65 45.42 -35.23
N ALA A 20 -14.34 44.38 -34.45
CA ALA A 20 -13.66 43.16 -34.91
C ALA A 20 -13.97 42.00 -33.94
N ASP A 21 -14.70 41.02 -34.46
CA ASP A 21 -14.93 39.62 -34.04
C ASP A 21 -14.55 39.14 -32.62
N LEU A 22 -15.55 38.56 -31.94
CA LEU A 22 -15.31 37.55 -30.91
C LEU A 22 -14.77 36.26 -31.56
N PRO A 23 -13.67 35.69 -31.05
CA PRO A 23 -13.52 34.24 -30.99
C PRO A 23 -14.47 33.73 -29.90
N THR A 24 -15.32 32.76 -30.24
CA THR A 24 -15.95 31.91 -29.23
C THR A 24 -14.86 31.27 -28.38
N ASP A 25 -14.89 31.52 -27.08
CA ASP A 25 -14.07 30.81 -26.11
C ASP A 25 -14.56 29.37 -26.05
N GLU A 26 -13.93 28.50 -26.85
CA GLU A 26 -14.20 27.07 -26.79
C GLU A 26 -13.77 26.58 -25.40
N THR A 27 -14.77 26.32 -24.56
CA THR A 27 -14.60 25.62 -23.29
C THR A 27 -14.05 24.23 -23.57
N GLY A 28 -12.72 24.15 -23.67
CA GLY A 28 -11.93 22.93 -23.76
C GLY A 28 -12.03 22.18 -22.45
N THR A 29 -13.12 21.42 -22.31
CA THR A 29 -13.43 20.56 -21.17
C THR A 29 -12.29 19.58 -20.92
N ARG A 30 -11.38 19.94 -20.00
CA ARG A 30 -10.26 19.12 -19.56
C ARG A 30 -10.74 18.08 -18.52
N ALA A 31 -11.74 17.28 -18.88
CA ALA A 31 -12.38 16.29 -18.02
C ALA A 31 -11.55 14.99 -17.90
N GLY A 32 -10.29 15.13 -17.46
CA GLY A 32 -9.36 13.99 -17.29
C GLY A 32 -8.40 14.17 -16.11
N THR A 33 -8.73 15.04 -15.16
CA THR A 33 -7.84 15.42 -14.04
C THR A 33 -8.37 15.11 -12.63
N PRO A 34 -9.68 15.21 -12.29
CA PRO A 34 -10.10 15.12 -10.88
C PRO A 34 -9.88 13.74 -10.25
N GLN A 35 -9.90 12.67 -11.05
CA GLN A 35 -9.78 11.29 -10.58
C GLN A 35 -8.34 10.91 -10.19
N LEU A 36 -7.36 11.31 -11.01
CA LEU A 36 -5.92 11.15 -10.69
C LEU A 36 -5.49 12.05 -9.53
N ASP A 37 -6.07 13.26 -9.43
CA ASP A 37 -5.85 14.16 -8.29
C ASP A 37 -6.38 13.54 -6.99
N GLN A 38 -7.58 12.93 -7.02
CA GLN A 38 -8.18 12.21 -5.89
C GLN A 38 -7.39 10.96 -5.47
N GLU A 39 -6.95 10.13 -6.42
CA GLU A 39 -6.12 8.95 -6.11
C GLU A 39 -4.77 9.37 -5.50
N SER A 40 -4.11 10.38 -6.08
CA SER A 40 -2.86 10.94 -5.55
C SER A 40 -3.03 11.51 -4.14
N GLU A 41 -4.14 12.19 -3.88
CA GLU A 41 -4.46 12.71 -2.55
C GLU A 41 -4.68 11.57 -1.53
N MET A 42 -5.45 10.53 -1.89
CA MET A 42 -5.71 9.38 -1.02
C MET A 42 -4.42 8.60 -0.70
N LEU A 43 -3.59 8.34 -1.71
CA LEU A 43 -2.27 7.71 -1.54
C LEU A 43 -1.39 8.52 -0.58
N TRP A 44 -1.38 9.85 -0.73
CA TRP A 44 -0.63 10.74 0.17
C TRP A 44 -1.19 10.75 1.60
N GLN A 45 -2.51 10.80 1.77
CA GLN A 45 -3.18 10.78 3.08
C GLN A 45 -2.85 9.50 3.88
N GLU A 46 -2.79 8.35 3.20
CA GLU A 46 -2.45 7.03 3.79
C GLU A 46 -0.94 6.75 3.93
N GLY A 47 -0.09 7.64 3.40
CA GLY A 47 1.37 7.46 3.40
C GLY A 47 1.87 6.40 2.41
N LEU A 48 1.03 5.95 1.48
CA LEU A 48 1.33 4.95 0.46
C LEU A 48 2.35 5.47 -0.57
N PRO A 49 3.04 4.58 -1.31
CA PRO A 49 3.95 5.00 -2.37
C PRO A 49 3.15 5.47 -3.61
N PRO A 50 3.69 6.40 -4.41
CA PRO A 50 2.94 7.07 -5.49
C PRO A 50 2.67 6.20 -6.72
N ASP A 51 3.25 5.00 -6.78
CA ASP A 51 3.05 3.97 -7.79
C ASP A 51 2.10 2.84 -7.33
N ALA A 52 1.52 2.96 -6.13
CA ALA A 52 0.43 2.09 -5.70
C ALA A 52 -0.89 2.47 -6.37
N MET A 53 -1.77 1.48 -6.50
CA MET A 53 -3.12 1.60 -7.04
C MET A 53 -4.13 1.47 -5.90
N ILE A 54 -5.19 2.27 -5.92
CA ILE A 54 -6.34 2.06 -5.01
C ILE A 54 -7.32 1.06 -5.66
N LEU A 55 -7.37 -0.14 -5.10
CA LEU A 55 -8.29 -1.22 -5.52
C LEU A 55 -9.70 -1.04 -4.94
N ALA A 56 -9.79 -0.52 -3.71
CA ALA A 56 -11.05 -0.11 -3.06
C ALA A 56 -10.82 1.14 -2.19
N PRO A 57 -11.73 2.13 -2.21
CA PRO A 57 -12.82 2.28 -3.18
C PRO A 57 -12.25 2.47 -4.59
N ALA A 58 -12.89 1.93 -5.64
CA ALA A 58 -12.34 2.04 -6.99
C ALA A 58 -12.31 3.51 -7.47
N LEU A 59 -11.14 4.12 -7.37
CA LEU A 59 -10.79 5.42 -7.96
C LEU A 59 -10.25 5.26 -9.39
N ALA A 60 -10.04 4.04 -9.87
CA ALA A 60 -9.61 3.71 -11.22
C ALA A 60 -10.40 2.50 -11.77
N ALA A 61 -10.19 2.15 -13.03
CA ALA A 61 -10.68 0.87 -13.55
C ALA A 61 -10.02 -0.28 -12.78
N THR A 62 -10.83 -1.24 -12.30
CA THR A 62 -10.32 -2.37 -11.53
C THR A 62 -9.36 -3.21 -12.38
N PRO A 63 -8.18 -3.58 -11.88
CA PRO A 63 -7.26 -4.40 -12.65
C PRO A 63 -7.87 -5.79 -12.90
N MET A 64 -7.95 -6.14 -14.18
CA MET A 64 -8.30 -7.45 -14.72
C MET A 64 -7.06 -8.08 -15.36
N PRO A 65 -6.97 -9.42 -15.48
CA PRO A 65 -5.82 -10.11 -16.05
C PRO A 65 -5.39 -9.52 -17.39
N HIS A 66 -4.08 -9.29 -17.56
CA HIS A 66 -3.53 -8.86 -18.83
C HIS A 66 -2.09 -9.37 -18.99
N PRO A 67 -1.67 -9.88 -20.16
CA PRO A 67 -0.36 -10.50 -20.33
C PRO A 67 0.84 -9.55 -20.11
N GLU A 68 0.63 -8.23 -20.23
CA GLU A 68 1.66 -7.22 -19.92
C GLU A 68 1.73 -6.82 -18.44
N GLN A 69 0.81 -7.29 -17.60
CA GLN A 69 0.85 -7.02 -16.15
C GLN A 69 1.92 -7.87 -15.45
N GLY A 70 2.29 -7.40 -14.26
CA GLY A 70 3.22 -8.09 -13.38
C GLY A 70 2.75 -9.48 -12.98
N TRP A 71 3.61 -10.22 -12.27
CA TRP A 71 3.26 -11.51 -11.71
C TRP A 71 2.07 -11.45 -10.74
N ALA A 72 2.05 -10.46 -9.86
CA ALA A 72 1.05 -10.34 -8.80
C ALA A 72 0.94 -8.91 -8.27
N ILE A 73 -0.16 -8.56 -7.62
CA ILE A 73 -0.33 -7.32 -6.87
C ILE A 73 0.12 -7.56 -5.42
N LEU A 74 1.16 -6.88 -4.95
CA LEU A 74 1.53 -6.84 -3.54
C LEU A 74 0.52 -6.02 -2.76
N VAL A 75 -0.06 -6.59 -1.70
CA VAL A 75 -0.94 -5.88 -0.78
C VAL A 75 -0.10 -4.94 0.10
N LEU A 76 -0.43 -3.65 0.04
CA LEU A 76 0.25 -2.57 0.78
C LEU A 76 -0.57 -2.11 1.98
N ALA A 77 -1.89 -2.02 1.82
CA ALA A 77 -2.81 -1.65 2.88
C ALA A 77 -4.19 -2.29 2.66
N VAL A 78 -4.82 -2.69 3.76
CA VAL A 78 -6.24 -3.00 3.82
C VAL A 78 -6.83 -2.32 5.05
N ASP A 79 -7.94 -1.61 4.90
CA ASP A 79 -8.75 -1.17 6.02
C ASP A 79 -10.20 -1.61 5.78
N VAL A 80 -10.70 -2.37 6.74
CA VAL A 80 -12.08 -2.86 6.79
C VAL A 80 -12.65 -2.31 8.09
N LEU A 81 -13.74 -1.57 7.99
CA LEU A 81 -14.35 -0.93 9.15
C LEU A 81 -14.85 -2.01 10.13
N ASP A 82 -14.51 -1.81 11.39
CA ASP A 82 -14.86 -2.68 12.51
C ASP A 82 -16.19 -2.25 13.16
N ASP A 83 -16.54 -2.88 14.28
CA ASP A 83 -17.77 -2.67 15.04
C ASP A 83 -17.95 -1.25 15.62
N THR A 84 -17.01 -0.34 15.36
CA THR A 84 -17.06 1.06 15.79
C THR A 84 -18.19 1.85 15.10
N ASP A 85 -18.62 1.43 13.91
CA ASP A 85 -19.84 1.90 13.24
C ASP A 85 -20.64 0.68 12.71
N PRO A 86 -21.68 0.22 13.42
CA PRO A 86 -22.42 -1.01 13.06
C PRO A 86 -23.22 -0.87 11.76
N ASP A 87 -23.47 0.35 11.27
CA ASP A 87 -24.10 0.57 9.96
C ASP A 87 -23.10 0.42 8.80
N ARG A 88 -21.79 0.33 9.11
CA ARG A 88 -20.67 0.23 8.16
C ARG A 88 -19.70 -0.92 8.46
N GLU A 89 -20.01 -1.78 9.44
CA GLU A 89 -19.20 -2.93 9.82
C GLU A 89 -18.95 -3.85 8.61
N GLY A 90 -17.68 -4.17 8.34
CA GLY A 90 -17.27 -4.96 7.18
C GLY A 90 -17.14 -4.18 5.86
N GLU A 91 -17.41 -2.87 5.83
CA GLU A 91 -17.16 -2.02 4.66
C GLU A 91 -15.64 -1.87 4.44
N VAL A 92 -15.20 -2.08 3.19
CA VAL A 92 -13.80 -1.90 2.79
C VAL A 92 -13.54 -0.42 2.54
N ALA A 93 -12.97 0.26 3.52
CA ALA A 93 -12.61 1.68 3.45
C ALA A 93 -11.32 1.92 2.63
N LEU A 94 -10.40 0.95 2.63
CA LEU A 94 -9.17 0.98 1.85
C LEU A 94 -8.78 -0.42 1.42
N PHE A 95 -8.38 -0.57 0.15
CA PHE A 95 -7.57 -1.69 -0.31
C PHE A 95 -6.60 -1.17 -1.36
N ALA A 96 -5.30 -1.30 -1.12
CA ALA A 96 -4.27 -0.76 -2.00
C ALA A 96 -3.12 -1.75 -2.20
N GLY A 97 -2.55 -1.72 -3.41
CA GLY A 97 -1.43 -2.58 -3.78
C GLY A 97 -0.61 -2.05 -4.95
N CYS A 98 0.54 -2.66 -5.21
CA CYS A 98 1.38 -2.35 -6.36
C CYS A 98 1.77 -3.61 -7.13
N TRP A 99 2.01 -3.48 -8.44
CA TRP A 99 2.41 -4.62 -9.27
C TRP A 99 3.85 -5.06 -8.99
N LEU A 100 4.04 -6.33 -8.67
CA LEU A 100 5.33 -7.00 -8.71
C LEU A 100 5.57 -7.56 -10.12
N PRO A 101 6.65 -7.18 -10.84
CA PRO A 101 6.88 -7.67 -12.20
C PRO A 101 7.20 -9.17 -12.25
N GLU A 102 7.80 -9.72 -11.19
CA GLU A 102 8.33 -11.07 -11.10
C GLU A 102 8.01 -11.70 -9.74
N GLN A 103 8.12 -13.02 -9.64
CA GLN A 103 7.97 -13.77 -8.39
C GLN A 103 9.29 -13.80 -7.59
N PRO A 104 9.41 -13.08 -6.46
CA PRO A 104 10.59 -13.19 -5.61
C PRO A 104 10.52 -14.49 -4.80
N ALA A 105 11.67 -15.11 -4.55
CA ALA A 105 11.73 -16.31 -3.72
C ALA A 105 11.22 -16.04 -2.30
N ALA A 106 10.31 -16.88 -1.81
CA ALA A 106 9.50 -16.60 -0.61
C ALA A 106 10.29 -16.22 0.66
N HIS A 107 11.49 -16.78 0.88
CA HIS A 107 12.32 -16.40 2.04
C HIS A 107 12.84 -14.96 1.99
N LEU A 108 12.85 -14.33 0.82
CA LEU A 108 13.28 -12.95 0.64
C LEU A 108 12.17 -11.94 0.97
N CYS A 109 10.93 -12.41 1.15
CA CYS A 109 9.71 -11.62 1.23
C CYS A 109 8.72 -12.13 2.30
N ASP A 110 9.16 -12.87 3.33
CA ASP A 110 8.25 -13.40 4.36
C ASP A 110 7.37 -12.28 4.97
N GLY A 111 6.08 -12.58 5.11
CA GLY A 111 5.02 -11.64 5.48
C GLY A 111 4.40 -10.85 4.33
N ASP A 112 4.97 -10.88 3.11
CA ASP A 112 4.35 -10.27 1.94
C ASP A 112 3.14 -11.10 1.49
N LEU A 113 1.99 -10.44 1.37
CA LEU A 113 0.74 -10.98 0.86
C LEU A 113 0.53 -10.45 -0.56
N VAL A 114 0.26 -11.34 -1.52
CA VAL A 114 0.06 -10.96 -2.93
C VAL A 114 -1.23 -11.56 -3.49
N LEU A 115 -1.74 -10.92 -4.54
CA LEU A 115 -2.86 -11.38 -5.36
C LEU A 115 -2.36 -11.70 -6.76
N VAL A 116 -2.53 -12.95 -7.20
CA VAL A 116 -2.33 -13.35 -8.59
C VAL A 116 -3.69 -13.26 -9.29
N LEU A 117 -3.74 -12.59 -10.43
CA LEU A 117 -4.93 -12.49 -11.27
C LEU A 117 -4.70 -13.35 -12.52
N THR A 118 -5.58 -14.31 -12.77
CA THR A 118 -5.54 -15.17 -13.96
C THR A 118 -6.86 -15.10 -14.74
N GLU A 119 -6.78 -15.30 -16.04
CA GLU A 119 -7.96 -15.57 -16.88
C GLU A 119 -8.61 -16.86 -16.35
N PRO A 120 -9.96 -16.91 -16.21
CA PRO A 120 -10.66 -18.13 -15.79
C PRO A 120 -10.50 -19.23 -16.86
N ASP A 121 -10.47 -20.49 -16.43
CA ASP A 121 -10.45 -21.64 -17.36
C ASP A 121 -11.64 -21.57 -18.35
N ASP A 122 -11.34 -21.57 -19.66
CA ASP A 122 -12.33 -21.51 -20.75
C ASP A 122 -13.45 -22.56 -20.60
N ASP A 123 -14.64 -22.15 -20.17
CA ASP A 123 -15.86 -22.94 -20.37
C ASP A 123 -16.45 -22.59 -21.75
N PRO A 124 -16.39 -23.48 -22.75
CA PRO A 124 -16.83 -23.21 -24.12
C PRO A 124 -18.36 -23.02 -24.26
N PHE A 125 -19.09 -22.96 -23.15
CA PHE A 125 -20.52 -22.67 -23.08
C PHE A 125 -20.87 -21.39 -22.29
N GLN A 126 -19.89 -20.59 -21.84
CA GLN A 126 -20.16 -19.27 -21.24
C GLN A 126 -20.32 -18.19 -22.32
N ASP A 127 -21.37 -17.38 -22.19
CA ASP A 127 -21.56 -16.15 -22.98
C ASP A 127 -20.41 -15.16 -22.73
N ASP A 128 -20.08 -14.35 -23.75
CA ASP A 128 -19.00 -13.34 -23.80
C ASP A 128 -19.11 -12.26 -22.70
N CYS A 129 -18.81 -12.62 -21.45
CA CYS A 129 -18.56 -11.71 -20.33
C CYS A 129 -17.05 -11.63 -20.09
N ASP A 130 -16.38 -10.86 -20.95
CA ASP A 130 -14.93 -10.58 -21.01
C ASP A 130 -14.33 -10.02 -19.69
N ASP A 131 -15.19 -9.63 -18.74
CA ASP A 131 -14.85 -9.03 -17.44
C ASP A 131 -14.83 -10.06 -16.28
N ARG A 132 -14.16 -11.21 -16.47
CA ARG A 132 -14.00 -12.22 -15.41
C ARG A 132 -12.54 -12.49 -15.03
N VAL A 133 -12.31 -12.77 -13.74
CA VAL A 133 -10.99 -13.04 -13.18
C VAL A 133 -11.02 -14.13 -12.11
N ASP A 134 -10.05 -15.03 -12.19
CA ASP A 134 -9.67 -15.91 -11.10
C ASP A 134 -8.65 -15.18 -10.21
N VAL A 135 -8.93 -15.08 -8.92
CA VAL A 135 -8.07 -14.42 -7.94
C VAL A 135 -7.47 -15.47 -7.01
N GLU A 136 -6.15 -15.63 -7.02
CA GLU A 136 -5.40 -16.44 -6.05
C GLU A 136 -4.69 -15.51 -5.04
N MET A 137 -4.84 -15.76 -3.75
CA MET A 137 -4.13 -15.02 -2.70
C MET A 137 -3.01 -15.88 -2.10
N LEU A 138 -1.78 -15.36 -2.17
CA LEU A 138 -0.57 -16.04 -1.74
C LEU A 138 0.14 -15.27 -0.62
N LEU A 139 0.44 -15.94 0.49
CA LEU A 139 1.27 -15.42 1.57
C LEU A 139 2.68 -16.01 1.48
N ALA A 140 3.72 -15.18 1.44
CA ALA A 140 5.10 -15.63 1.64
C ALA A 140 5.29 -16.00 3.11
N HIS A 141 5.37 -17.30 3.42
CA HIS A 141 5.63 -17.77 4.78
C HIS A 141 6.46 -19.06 4.83
N ARG A 142 7.47 -19.08 5.70
CA ARG A 142 8.39 -20.21 5.93
C ARG A 142 9.04 -20.71 4.63
N ASN A 143 9.67 -19.79 3.89
CA ASN A 143 10.32 -20.05 2.61
C ASN A 143 9.41 -20.72 1.55
N ARG A 144 8.10 -20.46 1.57
CA ARG A 144 7.17 -20.85 0.50
C ARG A 144 6.09 -19.80 0.30
N TRP A 145 5.67 -19.64 -0.95
CA TRP A 145 4.38 -19.02 -1.26
C TRP A 145 3.27 -20.01 -0.90
N GLN A 146 2.45 -19.67 0.09
CA GLN A 146 1.34 -20.47 0.58
C GLN A 146 0.03 -19.88 0.05
N ARG A 147 -0.77 -20.67 -0.66
CA ARG A 147 -2.13 -20.30 -1.04
C ARG A 147 -3.01 -20.21 0.20
N VAL A 148 -3.58 -19.03 0.43
CA VAL A 148 -4.45 -18.70 1.56
C VAL A 148 -5.89 -18.39 1.14
N GLY A 149 -6.13 -18.14 -0.15
CA GLY A 149 -7.46 -17.96 -0.73
C GLY A 149 -7.43 -18.16 -2.24
N GLU A 150 -8.59 -18.48 -2.81
CA GLU A 150 -8.82 -18.74 -4.23
C GLU A 150 -10.29 -18.44 -4.51
N TRP A 151 -10.56 -17.57 -5.49
CA TRP A 151 -11.91 -17.17 -5.89
C TRP A 151 -11.99 -17.19 -7.41
N PRO A 152 -12.68 -18.18 -8.01
CA PRO A 152 -12.82 -18.27 -9.45
C PRO A 152 -13.93 -17.36 -9.98
N ALA A 153 -13.77 -16.91 -11.23
CA ALA A 153 -14.75 -16.21 -12.05
C ALA A 153 -15.43 -15.00 -11.35
N LEU A 154 -14.66 -14.21 -10.61
CA LEU A 154 -15.12 -12.94 -10.04
C LEU A 154 -15.25 -11.86 -11.12
N ASP A 155 -16.14 -10.89 -10.89
CA ASP A 155 -16.29 -9.69 -11.71
C ASP A 155 -15.35 -8.56 -11.24
N ALA A 156 -15.46 -7.37 -11.84
CA ALA A 156 -14.72 -6.17 -11.45
C ALA A 156 -14.96 -5.71 -9.98
N ARG A 157 -15.84 -6.36 -9.20
CA ARG A 157 -16.02 -6.12 -7.76
C ARG A 157 -15.15 -7.03 -6.89
N TRP A 158 -14.27 -7.84 -7.49
CA TRP A 158 -13.35 -8.72 -6.77
C TRP A 158 -12.57 -8.04 -5.62
N PRO A 159 -12.13 -6.76 -5.68
CA PRO A 159 -11.38 -6.15 -4.58
C PRO A 159 -12.14 -6.16 -3.26
N TRP A 160 -13.44 -5.84 -3.28
CA TRP A 160 -14.30 -5.84 -2.09
C TRP A 160 -14.58 -7.25 -1.56
N ILE A 161 -14.54 -8.27 -2.43
CA ILE A 161 -14.78 -9.67 -2.06
C ILE A 161 -13.56 -10.24 -1.32
N VAL A 162 -12.34 -9.94 -1.78
CA VAL A 162 -11.12 -10.53 -1.21
C VAL A 162 -10.49 -9.70 -0.08
N ALA A 163 -10.76 -8.39 -0.01
CA ALA A 163 -10.18 -7.50 1.02
C ALA A 163 -10.42 -7.98 2.47
N PRO A 164 -11.61 -8.44 2.90
CA PRO A 164 -11.81 -8.95 4.26
C PRO A 164 -10.91 -10.16 4.58
N THR A 165 -10.66 -11.03 3.59
CA THR A 165 -9.72 -12.14 3.76
C THR A 165 -8.27 -11.65 3.81
N ALA A 166 -7.91 -10.65 3.00
CA ALA A 166 -6.57 -10.05 3.05
C ALA A 166 -6.28 -9.40 4.42
N ALA A 167 -7.21 -8.61 4.96
CA ALA A 167 -7.11 -8.03 6.30
C ALA A 167 -6.95 -9.10 7.39
N ALA A 168 -7.78 -10.15 7.36
CA ALA A 168 -7.70 -11.25 8.31
C ALA A 168 -6.36 -12.00 8.22
N VAL A 169 -5.85 -12.29 7.02
CA VAL A 169 -4.54 -12.95 6.84
C VAL A 169 -3.40 -12.06 7.34
N MET A 170 -3.42 -10.75 7.04
CA MET A 170 -2.41 -9.80 7.52
C MET A 170 -2.42 -9.68 9.06
N SER A 171 -3.60 -9.67 9.68
CA SER A 171 -3.74 -9.68 11.15
C SER A 171 -3.17 -10.97 11.74
N LEU A 172 -3.64 -12.13 11.29
CA LEU A 172 -3.24 -13.44 11.81
C LEU A 172 -1.74 -13.70 11.63
N HIS A 173 -1.15 -13.27 10.52
CA HIS A 173 0.29 -13.35 10.32
C HIS A 173 1.03 -12.44 11.32
N THR A 174 0.58 -11.19 11.49
CA THR A 174 1.18 -10.25 12.45
C THR A 174 1.13 -10.81 13.88
N ASP A 175 -0.03 -11.25 14.35
CA ASP A 175 -0.21 -11.86 15.67
C ASP A 175 0.67 -13.10 15.85
N ALA A 176 0.72 -13.99 14.85
CA ALA A 176 1.59 -15.17 14.88
C ALA A 176 3.08 -14.81 14.96
N THR A 177 3.51 -13.76 14.24
CA THR A 177 4.91 -13.28 14.29
C THR A 177 5.27 -12.65 15.63
N GLU A 178 4.35 -11.93 16.27
CA GLU A 178 4.59 -11.36 17.60
C GLU A 178 4.61 -12.45 18.68
N VAL A 179 3.65 -13.38 18.66
CA VAL A 179 3.55 -14.47 19.65
C VAL A 179 4.83 -15.30 19.75
N ALA A 180 5.44 -15.72 18.64
CA ALA A 180 6.68 -16.50 18.74
C ALA A 180 7.98 -15.68 18.73
N ALA A 181 7.95 -14.37 18.44
CA ALA A 181 9.01 -13.46 18.88
C ALA A 181 9.07 -13.42 20.42
N HIS A 182 7.91 -13.35 21.10
CA HIS A 182 7.82 -13.44 22.56
C HIS A 182 8.25 -14.82 23.09
N HIS A 183 7.91 -15.93 22.43
CA HIS A 183 8.44 -17.24 22.84
C HIS A 183 9.96 -17.37 22.64
N ALA A 184 10.51 -16.75 21.60
CA ALA A 184 11.96 -16.77 21.35
C ALA A 184 12.76 -15.98 22.39
N SER A 185 12.23 -14.86 22.90
CA SER A 185 12.91 -14.06 23.94
C SER A 185 12.89 -14.71 25.33
N VAL A 186 11.93 -15.61 25.59
CA VAL A 186 11.85 -16.41 26.82
C VAL A 186 12.73 -17.68 26.77
N ALA A 187 13.17 -18.10 25.58
CA ALA A 187 14.05 -19.26 25.41
C ALA A 187 15.49 -18.97 25.88
N PRO A 188 16.24 -19.98 26.39
CA PRO A 188 17.58 -19.78 26.90
C PRO A 188 18.56 -19.31 25.80
N PRO A 189 19.52 -18.41 26.11
CA PRO A 189 20.35 -17.72 25.12
C PRO A 189 21.51 -18.58 24.57
N SER A 190 21.21 -19.75 24.00
CA SER A 190 22.17 -20.54 23.23
C SER A 190 22.12 -20.16 21.74
N ALA A 191 22.73 -19.01 21.42
CA ALA A 191 23.21 -18.62 20.09
C ALA A 191 22.32 -18.95 18.88
N ARG A 192 21.27 -18.15 18.68
CA ARG A 192 20.79 -17.79 17.33
C ARG A 192 20.57 -16.28 17.28
N PRO A 193 21.27 -15.53 16.41
CA PRO A 193 20.80 -14.19 16.06
C PRO A 193 19.42 -14.33 15.42
N PHE A 194 18.59 -13.28 15.46
CA PHE A 194 17.22 -13.27 14.93
C PHE A 194 17.16 -13.30 13.38
N HIS A 195 18.00 -14.11 12.71
CA HIS A 195 17.93 -14.39 11.26
C HIS A 195 16.47 -14.66 10.92
N GLY A 196 15.92 -13.93 9.94
CA GLY A 196 14.48 -13.77 9.77
C GLY A 196 13.75 -15.08 9.98
N TRP A 197 12.87 -15.11 10.98
CA TRP A 197 12.37 -16.35 11.55
C TRP A 197 11.70 -17.20 10.44
N GLY A 198 12.30 -18.37 10.17
CA GLY A 198 11.97 -19.23 9.03
C GLY A 198 13.12 -19.46 8.03
N GLY A 199 14.25 -18.75 8.18
CA GLY A 199 15.36 -18.75 7.20
C GLY A 199 15.25 -17.60 6.20
N ASN A 200 14.57 -16.53 6.60
CA ASN A 200 14.09 -15.44 5.79
C ASN A 200 14.95 -14.17 5.98
N ILE A 201 14.79 -13.16 5.11
CA ILE A 201 15.42 -11.84 5.30
C ILE A 201 14.62 -11.02 6.32
N GLY A 202 15.16 -10.86 7.53
CA GLY A 202 14.64 -9.95 8.55
C GLY A 202 15.35 -8.59 8.54
N ILE A 203 14.97 -7.68 9.45
CA ILE A 203 15.71 -6.41 9.63
C ILE A 203 17.16 -6.70 10.07
N VAL A 204 17.39 -7.75 10.85
CA VAL A 204 18.75 -8.16 11.25
C VAL A 204 19.66 -8.49 10.06
N ASP A 205 19.10 -9.00 8.95
CA ASP A 205 19.84 -9.27 7.73
C ASP A 205 20.26 -7.96 7.04
N LEU A 206 19.44 -6.90 7.11
CA LEU A 206 19.78 -5.56 6.62
C LEU A 206 20.90 -4.93 7.45
N VAL A 207 20.84 -5.10 8.78
CA VAL A 207 21.90 -4.64 9.71
C VAL A 207 23.19 -5.43 9.48
N THR A 208 23.11 -6.75 9.33
CA THR A 208 24.26 -7.64 9.07
C THR A 208 24.91 -7.35 7.71
N ALA A 209 24.12 -6.97 6.70
CA ALA A 209 24.61 -6.53 5.40
C ALA A 209 25.10 -5.06 5.39
N GLY A 210 24.96 -4.31 6.49
CA GLY A 210 25.33 -2.90 6.60
C GLY A 210 24.45 -1.93 5.81
N LEU A 211 23.33 -2.39 5.25
CA LEU A 211 22.35 -1.56 4.53
C LEU A 211 21.62 -0.60 5.48
N VAL A 212 21.44 -1.02 6.73
CA VAL A 212 20.86 -0.28 7.84
C VAL A 212 21.86 -0.27 8.99
N GLN A 213 21.96 0.85 9.71
CA GLN A 213 22.85 0.97 10.87
C GLN A 213 22.05 0.91 12.19
N PRO A 214 22.59 0.33 13.27
CA PRO A 214 21.96 0.43 14.58
C PRO A 214 21.87 1.88 15.08
N GLY A 215 20.74 2.23 15.67
CA GLY A 215 20.39 3.61 16.07
C GLY A 215 19.73 4.44 14.96
N GLU A 216 19.65 3.92 13.73
CA GLU A 216 19.08 4.62 12.59
C GLU A 216 17.56 4.80 12.70
N GLU A 217 17.07 5.98 12.30
CA GLU A 217 15.67 6.39 12.47
C GLU A 217 14.84 6.20 11.20
N PHE A 218 13.70 5.53 11.37
CA PHE A 218 12.66 5.34 10.38
C PHE A 218 11.39 6.06 10.83
N ILE A 219 10.67 6.63 9.88
CA ILE A 219 9.41 7.35 10.09
C ILE A 219 8.31 6.60 9.35
N TRP A 220 7.17 6.48 10.01
CA TRP A 220 5.88 6.14 9.41
C TRP A 220 4.99 7.36 9.56
N ASP A 221 4.43 7.84 8.45
CA ASP A 221 3.69 9.10 8.36
C ASP A 221 2.37 8.81 7.61
N ARG A 222 1.23 9.07 8.25
CA ARG A 222 -0.11 9.09 7.66
C ARG A 222 -0.67 10.52 7.81
N PRO A 223 -0.41 11.41 6.84
CA PRO A 223 -0.84 12.81 6.89
C PRO A 223 -2.35 12.98 7.08
N GLY A 224 -3.19 12.12 6.48
CA GLY A 224 -4.65 12.17 6.60
C GLY A 224 -5.16 11.93 8.03
N HIS A 225 -4.41 11.15 8.82
CA HIS A 225 -4.69 10.89 10.23
C HIS A 225 -3.91 11.81 11.18
N GLY A 226 -3.09 12.73 10.67
CA GLY A 226 -2.16 13.54 11.47
C GLY A 226 -1.13 12.72 12.25
N ALA A 227 -0.92 11.46 11.85
CA ALA A 227 -0.16 10.48 12.61
C ALA A 227 1.26 10.35 12.05
N ARG A 228 2.27 10.77 12.82
CA ARG A 228 3.68 10.63 12.45
C ARG A 228 4.47 10.03 13.60
N HIS A 229 5.03 8.86 13.35
CA HIS A 229 5.72 8.05 14.34
C HIS A 229 7.14 7.75 13.91
N THR A 230 8.06 7.73 14.87
CA THR A 230 9.46 7.38 14.65
C THR A 230 9.79 6.06 15.33
N ALA A 231 10.58 5.23 14.66
CA ALA A 231 11.19 4.02 15.19
C ALA A 231 12.71 4.06 15.00
N ARG A 232 13.46 3.40 15.88
CA ARG A 232 14.92 3.23 15.78
C ARG A 232 15.28 1.77 15.61
N ILE A 233 16.23 1.48 14.73
CA ILE A 233 16.71 0.11 14.52
C ILE A 233 17.69 -0.27 15.63
N GLN A 234 17.43 -1.37 16.32
CA GLN A 234 18.32 -1.91 17.36
C GLN A 234 19.38 -2.85 16.75
N PRO A 235 20.53 -3.08 17.43
CA PRO A 235 21.60 -3.93 16.90
C PRO A 235 21.22 -5.40 16.64
N ASP A 236 20.16 -5.89 17.28
CA ASP A 236 19.59 -7.23 17.11
C ASP A 236 18.62 -7.35 15.92
N GLY A 237 18.37 -6.25 15.21
CA GLY A 237 17.44 -6.19 14.08
C GLY A 237 15.98 -6.05 14.49
N THR A 238 15.70 -5.27 15.54
CA THR A 238 14.33 -4.93 15.96
C THR A 238 14.05 -3.44 15.82
N LEU A 239 12.76 -3.07 15.75
CA LEU A 239 12.27 -1.69 15.72
C LEU A 239 11.88 -1.25 17.14
N LEU A 240 12.61 -0.30 17.71
CA LEU A 240 12.29 0.38 18.96
C LEU A 240 11.43 1.62 18.68
N LEU A 241 10.19 1.62 19.17
CA LEU A 241 9.30 2.78 19.12
C LEU A 241 9.68 3.82 20.18
N VAL A 242 9.24 5.08 19.99
CA VAL A 242 9.45 6.18 20.95
C VAL A 242 8.83 5.89 22.33
N ASP A 243 7.77 5.08 22.41
CA ASP A 243 7.15 4.63 23.65
C ASP A 243 7.92 3.52 24.39
N GLY A 244 9.03 3.05 23.83
CA GLY A 244 9.90 2.02 24.41
C GLY A 244 9.52 0.59 24.07
N ARG A 245 8.46 0.34 23.29
CA ARG A 245 8.13 -1.00 22.78
C ARG A 245 9.06 -1.40 21.63
N THR A 246 9.43 -2.68 21.58
CA THR A 246 10.34 -3.26 20.58
C THR A 246 9.62 -4.34 19.77
N PHE A 247 9.77 -4.31 18.44
CA PHE A 247 9.10 -5.23 17.52
C PHE A 247 10.09 -5.89 16.55
N VAL A 248 9.89 -7.19 16.27
CA VAL A 248 10.63 -7.91 15.21
C VAL A 248 9.96 -7.68 13.85
N ASN A 249 8.62 -7.57 13.83
CA ASN A 249 7.85 -7.35 12.60
C ASN A 249 7.56 -5.85 12.38
N PRO A 250 7.97 -5.27 11.23
CA PRO A 250 7.58 -3.90 10.84
C PRO A 250 6.08 -3.62 10.87
N SER A 251 5.24 -4.60 10.48
CA SER A 251 3.78 -4.47 10.48
C SER A 251 3.22 -4.51 11.91
N GLY A 252 3.79 -5.34 12.79
CA GLY A 252 3.44 -5.37 14.22
C GLY A 252 3.70 -4.02 14.91
N ALA A 253 4.82 -3.37 14.57
CA ALA A 253 5.13 -2.03 15.05
C ALA A 253 4.09 -0.97 14.63
N ILE A 254 3.51 -1.10 13.43
CA ILE A 254 2.44 -0.21 12.93
C ILE A 254 1.11 -0.52 13.63
N THR A 255 0.74 -1.79 13.74
CA THR A 255 -0.48 -2.22 14.45
C THR A 255 -0.47 -1.75 15.90
N ALA A 256 0.68 -1.82 16.57
CA ALA A 256 0.89 -1.33 17.93
C ALA A 256 0.69 0.19 18.10
N LEU A 257 0.79 0.96 17.01
CA LEU A 257 0.56 2.40 16.95
C LEU A 257 -0.86 2.77 16.47
N GLY A 258 -1.74 1.78 16.25
CA GLY A 258 -3.11 1.97 15.76
C GLY A 258 -3.27 1.92 14.25
N GLY A 259 -2.21 1.63 13.48
CA GLY A 259 -2.30 1.46 12.03
C GLY A 259 -2.89 0.11 11.66
N ARG A 260 -4.08 0.12 11.04
CA ARG A 260 -4.74 -1.09 10.51
C ARG A 260 -4.04 -1.60 9.26
N HIS A 261 -3.93 -2.93 9.19
CA HIS A 261 -3.33 -3.82 8.16
C HIS A 261 -2.49 -3.14 7.06
N GLN A 262 -1.45 -2.40 7.44
CA GLN A 262 -0.46 -1.83 6.51
C GLN A 262 0.81 -2.68 6.48
N ASN A 263 1.39 -2.83 5.29
CA ASN A 263 2.65 -3.53 5.09
C ASN A 263 3.80 -2.66 5.62
N GLY A 264 4.31 -3.03 6.81
CA GLY A 264 5.36 -2.26 7.47
C GLY A 264 6.67 -2.18 6.70
N TRP A 265 6.94 -3.12 5.78
CA TRP A 265 8.12 -3.02 4.92
C TRP A 265 8.05 -1.81 3.99
N THR A 266 6.87 -1.47 3.46
CA THR A 266 6.70 -0.33 2.55
C THR A 266 6.38 0.97 3.29
N ALA A 267 5.78 0.89 4.47
CA ALA A 267 5.31 2.03 5.24
C ALA A 267 6.41 2.72 6.10
N TRP A 268 7.39 1.98 6.63
CA TRP A 268 8.52 2.56 7.37
C TRP A 268 9.60 3.09 6.41
N LYS A 269 9.76 4.42 6.37
CA LYS A 269 10.69 5.13 5.48
C LYS A 269 11.87 5.71 6.28
N ARG A 270 13.09 5.49 5.81
CA ARG A 270 14.33 5.95 6.46
C ARG A 270 14.37 7.48 6.50
N THR A 271 14.66 8.07 7.66
CA THR A 271 14.64 9.54 7.85
C THR A 271 15.68 10.27 6.99
N ALA A 272 16.79 9.62 6.67
CA ALA A 272 17.92 10.23 5.98
C ALA A 272 17.75 10.34 4.45
N ASP A 273 17.08 9.39 3.81
CA ASP A 273 16.98 9.28 2.34
C ASP A 273 15.56 8.96 1.82
N GLY A 274 14.58 8.79 2.71
CA GLY A 274 13.19 8.49 2.37
C GLY A 274 12.90 7.05 1.94
N ARG A 275 13.90 6.18 1.85
CA ARG A 275 13.75 4.81 1.33
C ARG A 275 12.98 3.91 2.30
N ALA A 276 12.10 3.07 1.77
CA ALA A 276 11.36 2.10 2.58
C ALA A 276 12.26 0.93 3.04
N LEU A 277 11.90 0.29 4.16
CA LEU A 277 12.52 -0.99 4.56
C LEU A 277 12.41 -2.05 3.45
N GLY A 278 11.35 -2.01 2.64
CA GLY A 278 11.11 -2.86 1.47
C GLY A 278 12.14 -2.64 0.36
N ASP A 279 12.57 -1.40 0.11
CA ASP A 279 13.61 -1.08 -0.88
C ASP A 279 14.99 -1.58 -0.43
N LEU A 280 15.23 -1.54 0.88
CA LEU A 280 16.44 -2.05 1.50
C LEU A 280 16.45 -3.59 1.49
N ARG A 281 15.29 -4.21 1.76
CA ARG A 281 15.05 -5.66 1.57
C ARG A 281 15.29 -6.06 0.12
N ALA A 282 14.73 -5.35 -0.86
CA ALA A 282 14.96 -5.59 -2.28
C ALA A 282 16.42 -5.41 -2.71
N ALA A 283 17.10 -4.37 -2.21
CA ALA A 283 18.54 -4.18 -2.46
C ALA A 283 19.38 -5.35 -1.93
N LEU A 284 19.03 -5.93 -0.77
CA LEU A 284 19.70 -7.13 -0.26
C LEU A 284 19.47 -8.35 -1.14
N ARG A 285 18.27 -8.51 -1.74
CA ARG A 285 17.99 -9.57 -2.72
C ARG A 285 18.94 -9.48 -3.92
N ALA A 286 19.06 -8.28 -4.50
CA ALA A 286 19.96 -8.01 -5.61
C ALA A 286 21.43 -8.27 -5.24
N GLN A 287 21.87 -7.88 -4.04
CA GLN A 287 23.23 -8.15 -3.54
C GLN A 287 23.51 -9.65 -3.33
N ARG A 288 22.52 -10.43 -2.88
CA ARG A 288 22.66 -11.88 -2.65
C ARG A 288 22.60 -12.71 -3.95
N GLY A 289 22.26 -12.11 -5.10
CA GLY A 289 22.41 -12.73 -6.42
C GLY A 289 21.57 -14.01 -6.62
N LEU A 290 20.41 -14.09 -5.99
CA LEU A 290 19.56 -15.28 -6.00
C LEU A 290 18.62 -15.30 -7.22
N PRO A 291 18.38 -16.49 -7.83
CA PRO A 291 17.58 -16.60 -9.04
C PRO A 291 16.10 -16.25 -8.80
N ILE A 292 15.51 -15.61 -9.81
CA ILE A 292 14.07 -15.37 -9.94
C ILE A 292 13.38 -16.76 -9.99
N GLU A 293 12.31 -16.96 -9.20
CA GLU A 293 11.54 -18.20 -9.32
C GLU A 293 10.75 -18.18 -10.65
N PRO A 294 10.75 -19.28 -11.43
CA PRO A 294 9.99 -19.31 -12.66
C PRO A 294 8.50 -19.15 -12.35
N ARG A 295 7.85 -18.18 -13.01
CA ARG A 295 6.42 -17.87 -12.93
C ARG A 295 5.64 -19.19 -12.96
N ARG A 296 4.88 -19.48 -11.90
CA ARG A 296 3.95 -20.62 -11.94
C ARG A 296 2.98 -20.41 -13.10
N ARG A 297 2.81 -21.47 -13.89
CA ARG A 297 1.62 -21.67 -14.73
C ARG A 297 0.56 -22.36 -13.88
#